data_AF-A0A1B6I1B9-F1
#
_entry.id   AF-A0A1B6I1B9-F1
#
_cell.length_a   1.000
_cell.length_b   1.000
_cell.length_c   1.000
_cell.angle_alpha   90.00
_cell.angle_beta   90.00
_cell.angle_gamma   90.00
#
_symmetry.space_group_name_H-M   'P 1'
#
loop_
_entity.id
_entity.type
_entity.pdbx_description
1 polymer ?
#
loop_
_entity_poly.entity_id
_entity_poly.type
_entity_poly.pdbx_seq_one_letter_code
_entity_poly.pdbx_strand_id
1 'polypeptide(L)'
;MCSPVLRLCDCLILHINQCKFKYSFSMLTLEERVNIAELLNGMSLDDLNSLASTVTKGLLKTCTRQEANEAILQHSDTVESILNRKKISRELLFKYLHWKKVTTDSNLDKKSLINLLTNYWREQLHNGENPPTEANVQSNVVQTSVNTTSQVISTQLEPVQVDLLALKFTEWFYQLLNKDFLDGSSFALGSENFWSDSTI
;
A
#
# COMPACT_ATOMS: atom_id res chain seq x y z
N MET A 1 19.12 -40.18 -21.95
CA MET A 1 19.01 -38.78 -22.41
C MET A 1 17.90 -38.14 -21.61
N CYS A 2 18.23 -37.28 -20.65
CA CYS A 2 17.29 -36.73 -19.68
C CYS A 2 16.99 -35.27 -20.09
N SER A 3 15.72 -34.96 -20.36
CA SER A 3 15.27 -33.70 -20.97
C SER A 3 15.64 -32.44 -20.16
N PRO A 4 16.01 -31.33 -20.82
CA PRO A 4 16.37 -30.06 -20.15
C PRO A 4 15.20 -29.33 -19.49
N VAL A 5 13.95 -29.71 -19.77
CA VAL A 5 12.75 -28.95 -19.41
C VAL A 5 12.37 -29.09 -17.93
N LEU A 6 12.81 -30.16 -17.25
CA LEU A 6 12.49 -30.40 -15.84
C LEU A 6 13.35 -29.57 -14.86
N ARG A 7 14.44 -28.94 -15.31
CA ARG A 7 15.34 -28.13 -14.45
C ARG A 7 14.80 -26.73 -14.16
N LEU A 8 13.83 -26.24 -14.92
CA LEU A 8 13.22 -24.92 -14.72
C LEU A 8 12.08 -24.95 -13.68
N CYS A 9 11.33 -26.05 -13.59
CA CYS A 9 10.25 -26.20 -12.62
C CYS A 9 10.76 -26.29 -11.17
N ASP A 10 11.90 -26.95 -10.94
CA ASP A 10 12.48 -27.05 -9.60
C ASP A 10 13.04 -25.70 -9.09
N CYS A 11 13.48 -24.83 -10.01
CA CYS A 11 13.98 -23.50 -9.66
C CYS A 11 12.85 -22.53 -9.30
N LEU A 12 11.70 -22.62 -10.00
CA LEU A 12 10.48 -21.87 -9.68
C LEU A 12 9.87 -22.29 -8.34
N ILE A 13 9.85 -23.59 -8.04
CA ILE A 13 9.33 -24.10 -6.76
C ILE A 13 10.25 -23.69 -5.59
N LEU A 14 11.57 -23.62 -5.79
CA LEU A 14 12.50 -23.09 -4.78
C LEU A 14 12.37 -21.58 -4.59
N HIS A 15 12.18 -20.80 -5.66
CA HIS A 15 11.94 -19.35 -5.52
C HIS A 15 10.60 -19.05 -4.82
N ILE A 16 9.54 -19.79 -5.13
CA ILE A 16 8.25 -19.63 -4.46
C ILE A 16 8.35 -20.03 -2.97
N ASN A 17 9.10 -21.08 -2.64
CA ASN A 17 9.29 -21.49 -1.23
C ASN A 17 10.25 -20.59 -0.44
N GLN A 18 11.26 -19.98 -1.07
CA GLN A 18 12.07 -18.94 -0.43
C GLN A 18 11.30 -17.64 -0.24
N CYS A 19 10.37 -17.30 -1.14
CA CYS A 19 9.44 -16.21 -0.91
C CYS A 19 8.48 -16.50 0.24
N LYS A 20 7.99 -17.75 0.39
CA LYS A 20 7.09 -18.12 1.50
C LYS A 20 7.74 -18.05 2.88
N PHE A 21 9.04 -18.29 3.01
CA PHE A 21 9.74 -18.15 4.30
C PHE A 21 10.04 -16.69 4.68
N LYS A 22 9.95 -15.75 3.74
CA LYS A 22 10.16 -14.32 3.99
C LYS A 22 8.88 -13.58 4.38
N TYR A 23 7.71 -14.14 4.05
CA TYR A 23 6.42 -13.70 4.57
C TYR A 23 6.09 -14.49 5.83
N SER A 24 6.80 -14.18 6.92
CA SER A 24 6.20 -14.42 8.24
C SER A 24 4.87 -13.68 8.24
N PHE A 25 3.80 -14.42 8.49
CA PHE A 25 2.40 -14.01 8.46
C PHE A 25 2.21 -12.78 9.35
N SER A 26 2.43 -11.60 8.78
CA SER A 26 2.12 -10.33 9.44
C SER A 26 0.62 -10.15 9.25
N MET A 27 -0.11 -10.08 10.35
CA MET A 27 -1.57 -9.92 10.34
C MET A 27 -2.03 -8.56 9.82
N LEU A 28 -1.09 -7.62 9.63
CA LEU A 28 -1.34 -6.30 9.05
C LEU A 28 -1.63 -6.40 7.56
N THR A 29 -2.72 -5.77 7.13
CA THR A 29 -3.05 -5.60 5.71
C THR A 29 -2.00 -4.75 4.99
N LEU A 30 -1.94 -4.85 3.65
CA LEU A 30 -0.99 -4.07 2.86
C LEU A 30 -1.14 -2.56 3.11
N GLU A 31 -2.37 -2.07 3.19
CA GLU A 31 -2.66 -0.66 3.44
C GLU A 31 -2.25 -0.21 4.84
N GLU A 32 -2.53 -1.01 5.87
CA GLU A 32 -2.07 -0.71 7.23
C GLU A 32 -0.54 -0.63 7.28
N ARG A 33 0.17 -1.51 6.56
CA ARG A 33 1.63 -1.46 6.48
C ARG A 33 2.12 -0.16 5.85
N VAL A 34 1.47 0.31 4.79
CA VAL A 34 1.80 1.59 4.13
C VAL A 34 1.53 2.77 5.08
N ASN A 35 0.35 2.81 5.69
CA ASN A 35 -0.06 3.86 6.61
C ASN A 35 0.85 3.93 7.85
N ILE A 36 1.22 2.78 8.42
CA ILE A 36 2.19 2.70 9.52
C ILE A 36 3.57 3.18 9.04
N ALA A 37 4.06 2.69 7.90
CA ALA A 37 5.38 3.11 7.40
C ALA A 37 5.46 4.63 7.20
N GLU A 38 4.39 5.24 6.70
CA GLU A 38 4.27 6.67 6.53
C GLU A 38 4.27 7.42 7.88
N LEU A 39 3.53 6.94 8.89
CA LEU A 39 3.57 7.48 10.25
C LEU A 39 4.98 7.40 10.85
N LEU A 40 5.67 6.27 10.66
CA LEU A 40 7.00 6.02 11.20
C LEU A 40 8.08 6.92 10.56
N ASN A 41 7.87 7.41 9.32
CA ASN A 41 8.76 8.39 8.70
C ASN A 41 8.83 9.72 9.45
N GLY A 42 7.80 10.06 10.24
CA GLY A 42 7.79 11.23 11.11
C GLY A 42 8.68 11.10 12.36
N MET A 43 9.30 9.93 12.59
CA MET A 43 10.12 9.66 13.77
C MET A 43 11.62 9.83 13.53
N SER A 44 12.33 10.17 14.61
CA SER A 44 13.79 10.13 14.64
C SER A 44 14.29 8.68 14.47
N LEU A 45 15.51 8.52 13.95
CA LEU A 45 16.10 7.19 13.77
C LEU A 45 16.29 6.47 15.13
N ASP A 46 16.64 7.19 16.18
CA ASP A 46 16.84 6.63 17.52
C ASP A 46 15.53 6.13 18.15
N ASP A 47 14.44 6.89 18.00
CA ASP A 47 13.12 6.47 18.49
C ASP A 47 12.58 5.31 17.68
N LEU A 48 12.83 5.29 16.37
CA LEU A 48 12.44 4.20 15.49
C LEU A 48 13.19 2.90 15.84
N ASN A 49 14.51 2.97 16.04
CA ASN A 49 15.32 1.83 16.49
C ASN A 49 14.89 1.34 17.88
N SER A 50 14.56 2.27 18.79
CA SER A 50 14.02 1.91 20.11
C SER A 50 12.68 1.20 20.01
N LEU A 51 11.80 1.67 19.11
CA LEU A 51 10.51 1.04 18.84
C LEU A 51 10.70 -0.36 18.27
N ALA A 52 11.56 -0.50 17.25
CA ALA A 52 11.88 -1.78 16.62
C ALA A 52 12.45 -2.79 17.62
N SER A 53 13.42 -2.38 18.45
CA SER A 53 13.94 -3.22 19.54
C SER A 53 12.84 -3.68 20.50
N THR A 54 11.90 -2.80 20.84
CA THR A 54 10.77 -3.19 21.69
C THR A 54 9.84 -4.17 20.97
N VAL A 55 9.64 -4.05 19.65
CA VAL A 55 8.75 -4.94 18.87
C VAL A 55 9.37 -6.33 18.76
N THR A 56 10.68 -6.38 18.52
CA THR A 56 11.44 -7.62 18.36
C THR A 56 11.89 -8.23 19.68
N LYS A 57 11.47 -7.67 20.82
CA LYS A 57 11.90 -8.06 22.18
C LYS A 57 13.43 -8.04 22.35
N GLY A 58 14.10 -7.13 21.64
CA GLY A 58 15.55 -6.95 21.64
C GLY A 58 16.31 -8.00 20.83
N LEU A 59 15.62 -8.90 20.13
CA LEU A 59 16.26 -9.98 19.37
C LEU A 59 16.89 -9.49 18.06
N LEU A 60 16.41 -8.37 17.51
CA LEU A 60 16.96 -7.75 16.32
C LEU A 60 17.49 -6.37 16.64
N LYS A 61 18.74 -6.13 16.24
CA LYS A 61 19.36 -4.81 16.26
C LYS A 61 19.19 -4.18 14.89
N THR A 62 18.49 -3.06 14.84
CA THR A 62 18.27 -2.30 13.61
C THR A 62 19.22 -1.11 13.59
N CYS A 63 19.91 -0.91 12.46
CA CYS A 63 20.87 0.19 12.29
C CYS A 63 20.37 1.21 11.27
N THR A 64 19.58 0.76 10.29
CA THR A 64 18.99 1.62 9.26
C THR A 64 17.50 1.84 9.48
N ARG A 65 16.97 2.94 8.94
CA ARG A 65 15.53 3.25 8.99
C ARG A 65 14.70 2.15 8.30
N GLN A 66 15.19 1.62 7.19
CA GLN A 66 14.51 0.56 6.46
C GLN A 66 14.45 -0.72 7.28
N GLU A 67 15.57 -1.18 7.86
CA GLU A 67 15.59 -2.35 8.75
C GLU A 67 14.65 -2.18 9.94
N ALA A 68 14.61 -0.98 10.54
CA ALA A 68 13.74 -0.69 11.65
C ALA A 68 12.25 -0.75 11.27
N ASN A 69 11.88 -0.14 10.13
CA ASN A 69 10.52 -0.21 9.60
C ASN A 69 10.12 -1.66 9.28
N GLU A 70 10.97 -2.40 8.58
CA GLU A 70 10.73 -3.80 8.25
C GLU A 70 10.55 -4.65 9.52
N ALA A 71 11.43 -4.49 10.52
CA ALA A 71 11.32 -5.19 11.79
C ALA A 71 10.02 -4.87 12.54
N ILE A 72 9.59 -3.60 12.55
CA ILE A 72 8.33 -3.21 13.19
C ILE A 72 7.14 -3.85 12.47
N LEU A 73 7.08 -3.74 11.14
CA LEU A 73 5.97 -4.27 10.34
C LEU A 73 5.91 -5.81 10.37
N GLN A 74 7.07 -6.47 10.45
CA GLN A 74 7.17 -7.92 10.38
C GLN A 74 6.82 -8.63 11.70
N HIS A 75 7.06 -7.95 12.82
CA HIS A 75 6.93 -8.53 14.17
C HIS A 75 5.78 -7.91 14.98
N SER A 76 4.85 -7.22 14.31
CA SER A 76 3.65 -6.67 14.93
C SER A 76 2.41 -7.37 14.40
N ASP A 77 1.50 -7.71 15.32
CA ASP A 77 0.28 -8.43 14.99
C ASP A 77 -0.85 -7.48 14.59
N THR A 78 -1.00 -6.34 15.27
CA THR A 78 -2.07 -5.36 15.01
C THR A 78 -1.57 -3.93 14.99
N VAL A 79 -2.32 -3.05 14.33
CA VAL A 79 -2.04 -1.60 14.27
C VAL A 79 -1.98 -1.00 15.67
N GLU A 80 -2.95 -1.34 16.52
CA GLU A 80 -3.07 -0.83 17.88
C GLU A 80 -1.88 -1.25 18.75
N SER A 81 -1.31 -2.44 18.51
CA SER A 81 -0.14 -2.94 19.23
C SER A 81 1.11 -2.09 18.98
N ILE A 82 1.18 -1.42 17.82
CA ILE A 82 2.25 -0.49 17.46
C ILE A 82 1.94 0.87 18.08
N LEU A 83 0.75 1.44 17.79
CA LEU A 83 0.36 2.80 18.18
C LEU A 83 0.30 3.01 19.71
N ASN A 84 -0.03 1.97 20.47
CA ASN A 84 -0.07 2.05 21.93
C ASN A 84 1.33 2.12 22.58
N ARG A 85 2.40 1.79 21.85
CA ARG A 85 3.76 1.79 22.42
C ARG A 85 4.19 3.19 22.84
N LYS A 86 5.00 3.27 23.89
CA LYS A 86 5.44 4.53 24.51
C LYS A 86 6.21 5.45 23.55
N LYS A 87 6.93 4.87 22.59
CA LYS A 87 7.71 5.62 21.60
C LYS A 87 6.85 6.35 20.57
N ILE A 88 5.61 5.93 20.37
CA ILE A 88 4.62 6.68 19.60
C ILE A 88 3.96 7.66 20.57
N SER A 89 4.41 8.91 20.52
CA SER A 89 3.92 9.96 21.41
C SER A 89 2.59 10.52 20.94
N ARG A 90 1.86 11.18 21.85
CA ARG A 90 0.61 11.87 21.51
C ARG A 90 0.86 12.94 20.44
N GLU A 91 1.98 13.65 20.57
CA GLU A 91 2.40 14.72 19.66
C GLU A 91 2.69 14.19 18.26
N LEU A 92 3.29 12.99 18.15
CA LEU A 92 3.51 12.35 16.84
C LEU A 92 2.19 12.03 16.15
N LEU A 93 1.25 11.42 16.89
CA LEU A 93 -0.08 11.10 16.36
C LEU A 93 -0.84 12.36 15.93
N PHE A 94 -0.82 13.39 16.78
CA PHE A 94 -1.46 14.68 16.48
C PHE A 94 -0.83 15.35 15.25
N LYS A 95 0.50 15.40 15.16
CA LYS A 95 1.21 15.96 13.99
C LYS A 95 0.86 15.21 12.71
N TYR A 96 0.79 13.88 12.76
CA TYR A 96 0.44 13.07 11.61
C TYR A 96 -1.01 13.32 11.17
N LEU A 97 -1.97 13.32 12.09
CA LEU A 97 -3.38 13.62 11.79
C LEU A 97 -3.57 15.03 11.23
N HIS A 98 -2.88 16.02 11.81
CA HIS A 98 -2.86 17.39 11.31
C HIS A 98 -2.28 17.48 9.90
N TRP A 99 -1.19 16.76 9.62
CA TRP A 99 -0.60 16.68 8.27
C TRP A 99 -1.55 16.03 7.26
N LYS A 100 -2.33 15.03 7.69
CA LYS A 100 -3.40 14.41 6.90
C LYS A 100 -4.68 15.27 6.80
N LYS A 101 -4.70 16.49 7.37
CA LYS A 101 -5.85 17.40 7.39
C LYS A 101 -7.10 16.83 8.05
N VAL A 102 -6.93 15.92 9.01
CA VAL A 102 -8.03 15.43 9.85
C VAL A 102 -8.32 16.46 10.94
N THR A 103 -9.59 16.79 11.16
CA THR A 103 -10.00 17.73 12.21
C THR A 103 -9.75 17.12 13.59
N THR A 104 -8.79 17.67 14.32
CA THR A 104 -8.39 17.18 15.66
C THR A 104 -8.38 18.31 16.68
N ASP A 105 -9.03 18.10 17.82
CA ASP A 105 -8.89 18.98 18.99
C ASP A 105 -7.57 18.66 19.73
N SER A 106 -6.85 19.71 20.14
CA SER A 106 -5.61 19.63 20.91
C SER A 106 -5.78 18.99 22.29
N ASN A 107 -7.01 18.94 22.82
CA ASN A 107 -7.33 18.38 24.13
C ASN A 107 -7.55 16.87 24.14
N LEU A 108 -7.48 16.20 22.98
CA LEU A 108 -7.70 14.75 22.89
C LEU A 108 -6.61 13.96 23.64
N ASP A 109 -7.03 12.89 24.30
CA ASP A 109 -6.13 11.93 24.93
C ASP A 109 -5.51 10.98 23.89
N LYS A 110 -4.42 10.31 24.26
CA LYS A 110 -3.69 9.43 23.35
C LYS A 110 -4.59 8.32 22.78
N LYS A 111 -5.49 7.74 23.58
CA LYS A 111 -6.34 6.63 23.10
C LYS A 111 -7.38 7.14 22.11
N SER A 112 -7.97 8.30 22.35
CA SER A 112 -8.89 8.92 21.37
C SER A 112 -8.20 9.26 20.06
N LEU A 113 -6.95 9.75 20.09
CA LEU A 113 -6.17 9.97 18.86
C LEU A 113 -5.90 8.67 18.09
N ILE A 114 -5.59 7.58 18.80
CA ILE A 114 -5.40 6.26 18.17
C ILE A 114 -6.70 5.80 17.52
N ASN A 115 -7.84 5.89 18.23
CA ASN A 115 -9.14 5.49 17.68
C ASN A 115 -9.53 6.31 16.45
N LEU A 116 -9.32 7.64 16.50
CA LEU A 116 -9.57 8.52 15.38
C LEU A 116 -8.69 8.18 14.18
N LEU A 117 -7.40 7.90 14.41
CA LEU A 117 -6.47 7.50 13.37
C LEU A 117 -6.85 6.15 12.74
N THR A 118 -7.19 5.15 13.54
CA THR A 118 -7.64 3.84 13.05
C THR A 118 -8.94 3.95 12.25
N ASN A 119 -9.89 4.78 12.70
CA ASN A 119 -11.12 5.04 11.96
C ASN A 119 -10.84 5.76 10.63
N TYR A 120 -9.97 6.77 10.64
CA TYR A 120 -9.55 7.48 9.44
C TYR A 120 -8.93 6.51 8.41
N TRP A 121 -8.02 5.62 8.81
CA TRP A 121 -7.47 4.61 7.91
C TRP A 121 -8.54 3.64 7.39
N ARG A 122 -9.53 3.29 8.21
CA ARG A 122 -10.66 2.45 7.76
C ARG A 122 -11.60 3.17 6.79
N GLU A 123 -11.81 4.47 6.96
CA GLU A 123 -12.65 5.26 6.07
C GLU A 123 -11.97 5.48 4.70
N GLN A 124 -10.64 5.61 4.67
CA GLN A 124 -9.87 5.67 3.41
C GLN A 124 -10.02 4.40 2.57
N LEU A 125 -10.13 3.23 3.20
CA LEU A 125 -10.41 1.95 2.53
C LEU A 125 -11.79 1.93 1.84
N HIS A 126 -12.79 2.60 2.41
CA HIS A 126 -14.16 2.56 1.92
C HIS A 126 -14.51 3.71 0.96
N ASN A 127 -13.87 4.87 1.14
CA ASN A 127 -14.09 6.06 0.33
C ASN A 127 -12.90 6.26 -0.62
N GLY A 128 -12.81 5.42 -1.65
CA GLY A 128 -11.87 5.63 -2.78
C GLY A 128 -12.12 6.91 -3.59
N GLU A 129 -12.95 7.84 -3.13
CA GLU A 129 -13.27 9.10 -3.80
C GLU A 129 -13.50 10.25 -2.79
N ASN A 130 -12.69 11.30 -2.96
CA ASN A 130 -12.82 12.69 -2.51
C ASN A 130 -12.37 13.08 -1.09
N PRO A 131 -11.46 14.07 -0.95
CA PRO A 131 -11.26 14.79 0.29
C PRO A 131 -12.48 15.70 0.61
N PRO A 132 -12.75 16.00 1.90
CA PRO A 132 -13.84 16.90 2.30
C PRO A 132 -13.64 18.31 1.73
N THR A 133 -14.73 18.83 1.17
CA THR A 133 -14.92 20.21 0.74
C THR A 133 -14.81 21.18 1.91
N GLU A 134 -13.99 22.23 1.76
CA GLU A 134 -14.24 23.52 2.41
C GLU A 134 -14.13 24.66 1.36
N ALA A 135 -14.92 25.70 1.62
CA ALA A 135 -15.56 26.59 0.66
C ALA A 135 -14.68 27.69 0.03
N ASN A 136 -15.06 28.04 -1.21
CA ASN A 136 -15.18 29.40 -1.76
C ASN A 136 -13.90 30.23 -2.00
N VAL A 137 -13.40 30.27 -3.24
CA VAL A 137 -13.27 31.52 -4.01
C VAL A 137 -13.51 31.22 -5.50
N GLN A 138 -14.48 31.96 -6.04
CA GLN A 138 -14.92 32.06 -7.43
C GLN A 138 -13.81 32.33 -8.44
N SER A 139 -13.79 31.60 -9.57
CA SER A 139 -13.36 32.12 -10.89
C SER A 139 -13.72 31.17 -12.03
N ASN A 140 -14.75 31.59 -12.78
CA ASN A 140 -15.00 31.47 -14.21
C ASN A 140 -14.48 30.25 -15.01
N VAL A 141 -15.46 29.44 -15.43
CA VAL A 141 -15.73 28.94 -16.79
C VAL A 141 -14.67 29.29 -17.86
N VAL A 142 -14.01 28.26 -18.41
CA VAL A 142 -13.81 28.11 -19.87
C VAL A 142 -13.84 26.61 -20.20
N GLN A 143 -14.81 26.21 -21.01
CA GLN A 143 -14.79 24.96 -21.77
C GLN A 143 -13.77 25.09 -22.90
N THR A 144 -12.85 24.13 -23.04
CA THR A 144 -12.19 23.91 -24.33
C THR A 144 -12.10 22.42 -24.59
N SER A 145 -12.77 22.04 -25.69
CA SER A 145 -12.70 20.76 -26.39
C SER A 145 -11.30 20.52 -26.98
N VAL A 146 -11.20 19.49 -27.82
CA VAL A 146 -10.23 19.19 -28.87
C VAL A 146 -8.92 18.44 -28.52
N ASN A 147 -8.96 17.16 -28.91
CA ASN A 147 -8.13 16.54 -29.95
C ASN A 147 -6.92 15.69 -29.54
N THR A 148 -7.06 14.40 -29.88
CA THR A 148 -6.03 13.43 -30.23
C THR A 148 -4.86 14.09 -30.95
N THR A 149 -3.66 14.00 -30.36
CA THR A 149 -2.39 13.98 -31.10
C THR A 149 -1.36 13.27 -30.24
N SER A 150 -0.75 12.24 -30.83
CA SER A 150 0.36 11.45 -30.32
C SER A 150 1.45 12.35 -29.74
N GLN A 151 1.60 12.31 -28.43
CA GLN A 151 2.73 12.90 -27.72
C GLN A 151 3.24 11.81 -26.77
N VAL A 152 4.50 11.44 -26.98
CA VAL A 152 5.25 10.51 -26.15
C VAL A 152 5.28 11.08 -24.73
N ILE A 153 4.39 10.60 -23.87
CA ILE A 153 4.38 11.00 -22.46
C ILE A 153 5.51 10.22 -21.80
N SER A 154 6.59 10.95 -21.47
CA SER A 154 7.55 10.50 -20.47
C SER A 154 6.81 10.48 -19.14
N THR A 155 6.15 9.36 -18.84
CA THR A 155 5.39 9.17 -17.61
C THR A 155 6.34 8.92 -16.45
N GLN A 156 6.78 10.00 -15.78
CA GLN A 156 6.98 9.93 -14.35
C GLN A 156 5.58 9.91 -13.71
N LEU A 157 5.00 8.72 -13.63
CA LEU A 157 3.84 8.47 -12.80
C LEU A 157 4.34 8.28 -11.37
N GLU A 158 3.75 9.00 -10.42
CA GLU A 158 4.00 8.77 -8.99
C GLU A 158 3.73 7.30 -8.66
N PRO A 159 4.56 6.65 -7.82
CA PRO A 159 4.49 5.21 -7.55
C PRO A 159 3.09 4.76 -7.10
N VAL A 160 2.36 5.63 -6.37
CA VAL A 160 0.98 5.39 -5.94
C VAL A 160 0.01 5.22 -7.11
N GLN A 161 0.21 5.91 -8.23
CA GLN A 161 -0.64 5.80 -9.42
C GLN A 161 -0.36 4.52 -10.20
N VAL A 162 0.89 4.06 -10.21
CA VAL A 162 1.29 2.78 -10.83
C VAL A 162 0.66 1.62 -10.07
N ASP A 163 0.69 1.67 -8.74
CA ASP A 163 0.10 0.63 -7.88
C ASP A 163 -1.42 0.54 -8.05
N LEU A 164 -2.10 1.68 -8.13
CA LEU A 164 -3.55 1.72 -8.36
C LEU A 164 -3.92 1.18 -9.74
N LEU A 165 -3.15 1.53 -10.77
CA LEU A 165 -3.36 1.05 -12.13
C LEU A 165 -3.12 -0.46 -12.21
N ALA A 166 -2.06 -0.96 -11.58
CA ALA A 166 -1.76 -2.40 -11.50
C ALA A 166 -2.88 -3.17 -10.78
N LEU A 167 -3.42 -2.61 -9.70
CA LEU A 167 -4.54 -3.21 -8.97
C LEU A 167 -5.79 -3.29 -9.85
N LYS A 168 -6.15 -2.19 -10.52
CA LYS A 168 -7.31 -2.13 -11.43
C LYS A 168 -7.16 -3.05 -12.63
N PHE A 169 -5.96 -3.14 -13.19
CA PHE A 169 -5.64 -4.10 -14.24
C PHE A 169 -5.83 -5.54 -13.74
N THR A 170 -5.30 -5.86 -12.57
CA THR A 170 -5.39 -7.20 -11.97
C THR A 170 -6.85 -7.59 -11.71
N GLU A 171 -7.63 -6.68 -11.16
CA GLU A 171 -9.07 -6.86 -10.93
C GLU A 171 -9.82 -7.18 -12.23
N TRP A 172 -9.63 -6.36 -13.28
CA TRP A 172 -10.25 -6.57 -14.59
C TRP A 172 -9.82 -7.91 -15.23
N PHE A 173 -8.51 -8.21 -15.19
CA PHE A 173 -7.94 -9.40 -15.83
C PHE A 173 -8.48 -10.69 -15.21
N TYR A 174 -8.53 -10.77 -13.87
CA TYR A 174 -9.09 -11.94 -13.21
C TYR A 174 -10.61 -12.05 -13.35
N GLN A 175 -11.34 -10.93 -13.42
CA GLN A 175 -12.76 -10.97 -13.75
C GLN A 175 -13.01 -11.59 -15.14
N LEU A 176 -12.14 -11.31 -16.11
CA LEU A 176 -12.23 -11.87 -17.45
C LEU A 176 -11.87 -13.36 -17.46
N LEU A 177 -10.74 -13.75 -16.83
CA LEU A 177 -10.34 -15.16 -16.70
C LEU A 177 -11.40 -16.03 -15.99
N ASN A 178 -11.99 -15.49 -14.94
CA ASN A 178 -12.96 -16.24 -14.15
C ASN A 178 -14.33 -16.34 -14.85
N LYS A 179 -14.66 -15.41 -15.76
CA LYS A 179 -15.85 -15.51 -16.60
C LYS A 179 -15.73 -16.64 -17.62
N ASP A 180 -14.56 -16.80 -18.25
CA ASP A 180 -14.27 -17.91 -19.15
C ASP A 180 -14.40 -19.28 -18.46
N PHE A 181 -13.94 -19.36 -17.21
CA PHE A 181 -13.96 -20.61 -16.46
C PHE A 181 -15.36 -21.01 -15.97
N LEU A 182 -16.26 -20.04 -15.74
CA LEU A 182 -17.56 -20.29 -15.10
C LEU A 182 -18.73 -20.42 -16.07
N ASP A 183 -18.78 -19.62 -17.15
CA ASP A 183 -19.96 -19.58 -18.02
C ASP A 183 -19.82 -20.37 -19.32
N GLY A 184 -18.64 -20.93 -19.61
CA GLY A 184 -18.38 -21.65 -20.87
C GLY A 184 -18.68 -20.83 -22.13
N SER A 185 -18.87 -19.51 -21.98
CA SER A 185 -19.15 -18.59 -23.06
C SER A 185 -17.85 -18.36 -23.83
N SER A 186 -17.92 -18.43 -25.15
CA SER A 186 -16.79 -18.31 -26.08
C SER A 186 -16.12 -16.92 -26.11
N PHE A 187 -16.24 -16.11 -25.06
CA PHE A 187 -15.54 -14.83 -24.93
C PHE A 187 -14.17 -15.05 -24.28
N ALA A 188 -13.39 -15.92 -24.93
CA ALA A 188 -12.07 -16.31 -24.49
C ALA A 188 -11.15 -15.09 -24.46
N LEU A 189 -10.39 -14.93 -23.39
CA LEU A 189 -9.31 -13.95 -23.29
C LEU A 189 -8.41 -14.07 -24.54
N GLY A 190 -8.56 -13.13 -25.47
CA GLY A 190 -8.10 -13.24 -26.85
C GLY A 190 -7.12 -12.14 -27.24
N SER A 191 -6.54 -12.26 -28.44
CA SER A 191 -5.61 -11.25 -28.96
C SER A 191 -6.27 -9.87 -29.11
N GLU A 192 -7.60 -9.82 -29.23
CA GLU A 192 -8.39 -8.59 -29.25
C GLU A 192 -8.36 -7.80 -27.92
N ASN A 193 -7.98 -8.43 -26.80
CA ASN A 193 -7.84 -7.76 -25.51
C ASN A 193 -6.47 -7.09 -25.33
N PHE A 194 -5.54 -7.31 -26.26
CA PHE A 194 -4.19 -6.79 -26.21
C PHE A 194 -3.92 -5.83 -27.37
N TRP A 195 -2.89 -5.00 -27.21
CA TRP A 195 -2.50 -4.06 -28.26
C TRP A 195 -1.81 -4.81 -29.41
N SER A 196 -1.92 -4.28 -30.63
CA SER A 196 -1.41 -4.95 -31.84
C SER A 196 0.11 -5.14 -31.87
N ASP A 197 0.85 -4.42 -31.03
CA ASP A 197 2.30 -4.50 -30.87
C ASP A 197 2.74 -5.43 -29.72
N SER A 198 1.80 -6.01 -28.98
CA SER A 198 2.11 -6.98 -27.94
C SER A 198 2.57 -8.30 -28.56
N THR A 199 3.78 -8.73 -28.22
CA THR A 199 4.32 -10.05 -28.61
C THR A 199 4.12 -11.05 -27.47
N ILE A 200 3.54 -12.21 -27.78
CA ILE A 200 3.38 -13.36 -26.87
C ILE A 200 4.70 -14.11 -26.75
#